data_AF-A0A1F1ZKF1-F1
#
_entry.id   AF-A0A1F1ZKF1-F1
#
_cell.length_a   1.000
_cell.length_b   1.000
_cell.length_c   1.000
_cell.angle_alpha   90.00
_cell.angle_beta   90.00
_cell.angle_gamma   90.00
#
_symmetry.space_group_name_H-M   'P 1'
#
loop_
_entity.id
_entity.type
_entity.pdbx_description
1 polymer ?
#
loop_
_entity_poly.entity_id
_entity_poly.type
_entity_poly.pdbx_seq_one_letter_code
_entity_poly.pdbx_strand_id
1 'polypeptide(L)'
;MNRLPEPHDPHWLAKVAFAPRPWNIIAGLCIMVGFILNASVPIVVGRAIDQAVATGQLSRLWMWIAVLATMFFANAVVSFAGRYLFQRCMLELAHHLRTITTDRIQDPRGLSTARPPGELLSIASVDTRRVSEILFLTVFPFGEIGSLLYVGVVVLLIHVPLGLFVLLAAPCIVFISLAAAKPLRARSGARQRGLAKAAATATDLVHGLRIVKGLGAVSTVRARYSIVSNAAYSSTIRANQAQAQLNATTEFAGAFYVVLVGFFAGWLGVRGEITIGELIAVVGVAQFVITPMTMLGKNISSKVASGGASAERILSILGDPGRGERGVGKEKEEEQLARKWAQQFPKGVTTVATSEEVDADIDRFARVPGFVVAPHEAELFDGTVGENVHVNPQTAQWALDVAQCGDIPGGANKRVGEEGRLLSGGQRQRLALARAIAADPEVLIVQNPTTAVDSVTQQRIAEAVAKVRADKLTIVVTQAPAWRAVAVADSAERLEADNA
;
A
#
# COMPACT_ATOMS: atom_id res chain seq x y z
N MET A 1 0.85 -8.27 -17.96
CA MET A 1 1.83 -7.21 -17.59
C MET A 1 3.22 -7.75 -17.84
N ASN A 2 4.15 -6.93 -18.32
CA ASN A 2 5.57 -7.32 -18.37
C ASN A 2 6.08 -7.61 -16.95
N ARG A 3 7.08 -8.49 -16.82
CA ARG A 3 7.74 -8.76 -15.53
C ARG A 3 8.21 -7.44 -14.92
N LEU A 4 7.92 -7.26 -13.63
CA LEU A 4 8.43 -6.12 -12.87
C LEU A 4 9.97 -6.21 -12.82
N PRO A 5 10.67 -5.06 -12.81
CA PRO A 5 12.12 -5.03 -12.68
C PRO A 5 12.58 -5.67 -11.37
N GLU A 6 13.80 -6.21 -11.38
CA GLU A 6 14.41 -6.83 -10.21
C GLU A 6 14.58 -5.83 -9.06
N PRO A 7 14.44 -6.25 -7.79
CA PRO A 7 14.45 -5.33 -6.64
C PRO A 7 15.73 -4.50 -6.49
N HIS A 8 16.86 -4.99 -7.01
CA HIS A 8 18.18 -4.34 -6.89
C HIS A 8 18.46 -3.32 -8.01
N ASP A 9 17.49 -3.09 -8.91
CA ASP A 9 17.66 -2.17 -10.03
C ASP A 9 17.67 -0.70 -9.56
N PRO A 10 18.73 0.09 -9.84
CA PRO A 10 18.80 1.51 -9.44
C PRO A 10 17.72 2.37 -10.11
N HIS A 11 17.10 1.88 -11.19
CA HIS A 11 16.03 2.53 -11.92
C HIS A 11 14.69 1.80 -11.76
N TRP A 12 14.52 1.00 -10.69
CA TRP A 12 13.31 0.22 -10.42
C TRP A 12 12.04 1.06 -10.57
N LEU A 13 11.97 2.22 -9.90
CA LEU A 13 10.78 3.08 -9.92
C LEU A 13 10.46 3.59 -11.34
N ALA A 14 11.48 3.94 -12.12
CA ALA A 14 11.30 4.39 -13.49
C ALA A 14 10.83 3.24 -14.39
N LYS A 15 11.43 2.05 -14.27
CA LYS A 15 11.02 0.85 -15.03
C LYS A 15 9.61 0.40 -14.66
N VAL A 16 9.23 0.47 -13.38
CA VAL A 16 7.87 0.21 -12.89
C VAL A 16 6.87 1.18 -13.52
N ALA A 17 7.21 2.46 -13.64
CA ALA A 17 6.37 3.46 -14.29
C ALA A 17 6.05 3.10 -15.76
N PHE A 18 6.97 2.42 -16.44
CA PHE A 18 6.80 1.97 -17.82
C PHE A 18 6.40 0.50 -17.95
N ALA A 19 6.14 -0.23 -16.86
CA ALA A 19 5.80 -1.65 -16.89
C ALA A 19 4.46 -1.98 -17.59
N PRO A 20 3.39 -1.17 -17.49
CA PRO A 20 2.09 -1.45 -18.12
C PRO A 20 2.05 -1.22 -19.65
N ARG A 21 3.15 -1.49 -20.37
CA ARG A 21 3.19 -1.36 -21.84
C ARG A 21 2.29 -2.40 -22.53
N PRO A 22 1.66 -2.05 -23.67
CA PRO A 22 1.68 -0.74 -24.35
C PRO A 22 0.61 0.24 -23.85
N TRP A 23 -0.26 -0.18 -22.93
CA TRP A 23 -1.48 0.56 -22.54
C TRP A 23 -1.20 1.93 -21.93
N ASN A 24 -0.11 2.10 -21.18
CA ASN A 24 0.28 3.42 -20.65
C ASN A 24 0.65 4.42 -21.76
N ILE A 25 1.31 3.98 -22.83
CA ILE A 25 1.65 4.83 -23.99
C ILE A 25 0.39 5.21 -24.75
N ILE A 26 -0.52 4.26 -24.98
CA ILE A 26 -1.81 4.53 -25.62
C ILE A 26 -2.61 5.53 -24.79
N ALA A 27 -2.65 5.36 -23.46
CA ALA A 27 -3.28 6.33 -22.56
C ALA A 27 -2.65 7.73 -22.69
N GLY A 28 -1.32 7.82 -22.70
CA GLY A 28 -0.58 9.08 -22.89
C GLY A 28 -0.90 9.77 -24.22
N LEU A 29 -0.96 9.00 -25.31
CA LEU A 29 -1.34 9.51 -26.63
C LEU A 29 -2.79 10.00 -26.67
N CYS A 30 -3.73 9.25 -26.09
CA CYS A 30 -5.12 9.71 -25.96
C CYS A 30 -5.21 10.99 -25.15
N ILE A 31 -4.53 11.07 -23.99
CA ILE A 31 -4.50 12.30 -23.18
C ILE A 31 -3.90 13.46 -23.98
N MET A 32 -2.84 13.23 -24.76
CA MET A 32 -2.23 14.25 -25.61
C MET A 32 -3.18 14.76 -26.70
N VAL A 33 -3.84 13.86 -27.42
CA VAL A 33 -4.85 14.24 -28.42
C VAL A 33 -6.00 15.01 -27.77
N GLY A 34 -6.47 14.58 -26.60
CA GLY A 34 -7.47 15.30 -25.82
C GLY A 34 -7.03 16.73 -25.48
N PHE A 35 -5.80 16.93 -25.01
CA PHE A 35 -5.28 18.26 -24.72
C PHE A 35 -5.15 19.13 -25.99
N ILE A 36 -4.70 18.57 -27.11
CA ILE A 36 -4.59 19.28 -28.39
C ILE A 36 -5.98 19.70 -28.91
N LEU A 37 -6.98 18.82 -28.82
CA LEU A 37 -8.36 19.15 -29.22
C LEU A 37 -8.93 20.28 -28.36
N ASN A 38 -8.66 20.28 -27.05
CA ASN A 38 -9.09 21.36 -26.16
C ASN A 38 -8.36 22.67 -26.47
N ALA A 39 -7.04 22.62 -26.67
CA ALA A 39 -6.23 23.76 -27.11
C ALA A 39 -6.68 24.33 -28.47
N SER A 40 -7.34 23.52 -29.30
CA SER A 40 -7.83 23.93 -30.61
C SER A 40 -9.16 24.68 -30.57
N VAL A 41 -9.91 24.63 -29.45
CA VAL A 41 -11.21 25.31 -29.32
C VAL A 41 -11.10 26.80 -29.64
N PRO A 42 -10.20 27.60 -29.04
CA PRO A 42 -10.11 29.02 -29.34
C PRO A 42 -9.71 29.32 -30.78
N ILE A 43 -8.91 28.45 -31.40
CA ILE A 43 -8.46 28.59 -32.79
C ILE A 43 -9.64 28.39 -33.75
N VAL A 44 -10.44 27.34 -33.51
CA VAL A 44 -11.64 27.05 -34.30
C VAL A 44 -12.67 28.18 -34.13
N VAL A 45 -12.84 28.69 -32.91
CA VAL A 45 -13.70 29.85 -32.64
C VAL A 45 -13.19 31.09 -33.40
N GLY A 46 -11.88 31.37 -33.38
CA GLY A 46 -11.27 32.46 -34.13
C GLY A 46 -11.59 32.39 -35.63
N ARG A 47 -11.35 31.23 -36.26
CA ARG A 47 -11.68 31.02 -37.68
C ARG A 47 -13.16 31.12 -37.98
N ALA A 48 -14.02 30.67 -37.07
CA ALA A 48 -15.47 30.83 -37.21
C ALA A 48 -15.87 32.31 -37.21
N ILE A 49 -15.20 33.14 -36.41
CA ILE A 49 -15.43 34.58 -36.38
C ILE A 49 -15.01 35.22 -37.70
N ASP A 50 -13.79 34.96 -38.19
CA ASP A 50 -13.30 35.56 -39.44
C ASP A 50 -14.12 35.12 -40.66
N GLN A 51 -14.52 33.86 -40.72
CA GLN A 51 -15.12 33.30 -41.93
C GLN A 51 -16.64 33.35 -41.97
N ALA A 52 -17.33 33.36 -40.83
CA ALA A 52 -18.78 33.32 -40.76
C ALA A 52 -19.38 34.59 -40.13
N VAL A 53 -18.86 35.03 -38.98
CA VAL A 53 -19.44 36.18 -38.26
C VAL A 53 -19.09 37.48 -38.96
N ALA A 54 -17.82 37.69 -39.31
CA ALA A 54 -17.35 38.88 -40.01
C ALA A 54 -17.91 38.99 -41.45
N THR A 55 -18.26 37.86 -42.07
CA THR A 55 -18.82 37.81 -43.44
C THR A 55 -20.34 37.76 -43.49
N GLY A 56 -21.02 37.56 -42.36
CA GLY A 56 -22.47 37.40 -42.27
C GLY A 56 -23.02 36.09 -42.89
N GLN A 57 -22.18 35.09 -43.17
CA GLN A 57 -22.59 33.87 -43.87
C GLN A 57 -23.11 32.78 -42.92
N LEU A 58 -24.43 32.56 -42.91
CA LEU A 58 -25.10 31.59 -42.03
C LEU A 58 -24.70 30.13 -42.31
N SER A 59 -24.44 29.77 -43.57
CA SER A 59 -24.01 28.42 -43.94
C SER A 59 -22.65 28.06 -43.33
N ARG A 60 -21.70 28.99 -43.36
CA ARG A 60 -20.38 28.83 -42.72
C ARG A 60 -20.49 28.78 -41.20
N LEU A 61 -21.44 29.52 -40.61
CA LEU A 61 -21.68 29.46 -39.17
C LEU A 61 -22.10 28.05 -38.74
N TRP A 62 -23.08 27.45 -39.43
CA TRP A 62 -23.52 26.07 -39.15
C TRP A 62 -22.42 25.04 -39.36
N MET A 63 -21.58 25.20 -40.39
CA MET A 63 -20.40 24.36 -40.61
C MET A 63 -19.45 24.43 -39.40
N TRP A 64 -19.09 25.63 -38.93
CA TRP A 64 -18.18 25.78 -37.79
C TRP A 64 -18.78 25.29 -36.46
N ILE A 65 -20.11 25.45 -36.26
CA ILE A 65 -20.82 24.83 -35.14
C ILE A 65 -20.71 23.31 -35.19
N ALA A 66 -20.91 22.69 -36.37
CA ALA A 66 -20.77 21.25 -36.55
C ALA A 66 -19.32 20.77 -36.32
N VAL A 67 -18.32 21.55 -36.76
CA VAL A 67 -16.90 21.28 -36.49
C VAL A 67 -16.63 21.31 -34.98
N LEU A 68 -17.11 22.34 -34.27
CA LEU A 68 -16.96 22.44 -32.81
C LEU A 68 -17.65 21.27 -32.09
N ALA A 69 -18.88 20.92 -32.48
CA ALA A 69 -19.62 19.80 -31.89
C ALA A 69 -18.86 18.46 -32.08
N THR A 70 -18.36 18.22 -33.30
CA THR A 70 -17.56 17.03 -33.61
C THR A 70 -16.26 17.01 -32.80
N MET A 71 -15.61 18.16 -32.66
CA MET A 71 -14.36 18.30 -31.90
C MET A 71 -14.58 18.06 -30.40
N PHE A 72 -15.65 18.59 -29.82
CA PHE A 72 -16.01 18.34 -28.42
C PHE A 72 -16.37 16.86 -28.19
N PHE A 73 -17.11 16.25 -29.11
CA PHE A 73 -17.41 14.81 -29.04
C PHE A 73 -16.13 13.97 -29.10
N ALA A 74 -15.25 14.25 -30.07
CA ALA A 74 -13.96 13.58 -30.19
C ALA A 74 -13.09 13.80 -28.94
N ASN A 75 -13.06 15.03 -28.39
CA ASN A 75 -12.36 15.33 -27.15
C ASN A 75 -12.90 14.49 -25.98
N ALA A 76 -14.21 14.39 -25.84
CA ALA A 76 -14.85 13.61 -24.78
C ALA A 76 -14.50 12.12 -24.88
N VAL A 77 -14.63 11.53 -26.08
CA VAL A 77 -14.33 10.11 -26.32
C VAL A 77 -12.85 9.81 -26.05
N VAL A 78 -11.94 10.60 -26.62
CA VAL A 78 -10.50 10.37 -26.49
C VAL A 78 -10.02 10.63 -25.05
N SER A 79 -10.52 11.69 -24.40
CA SER A 79 -10.20 11.98 -23.00
C SER A 79 -10.75 10.91 -22.05
N PHE A 80 -11.95 10.39 -22.31
CA PHE A 80 -12.52 9.28 -21.55
C PHE A 80 -11.67 8.02 -21.72
N ALA A 81 -11.35 7.63 -22.95
CA ALA A 81 -10.51 6.47 -23.23
C ALA A 81 -9.12 6.59 -22.56
N GLY A 82 -8.47 7.74 -22.67
CA GLY A 82 -7.18 8.00 -22.04
C GLY A 82 -7.23 7.91 -20.52
N ARG A 83 -8.24 8.53 -19.88
CA ARG A 83 -8.43 8.48 -18.43
C ARG A 83 -8.79 7.07 -17.93
N TYR A 84 -9.64 6.36 -18.67
CA TYR A 84 -10.02 4.98 -18.36
C TYR A 84 -8.80 4.05 -18.39
N LEU A 85 -8.02 4.09 -19.48
CA LEU A 85 -6.80 3.28 -19.61
C LEU A 85 -5.77 3.64 -18.53
N PHE A 86 -5.58 4.92 -18.21
CA PHE A 86 -4.71 5.36 -17.13
C PHE A 86 -5.12 4.77 -15.77
N GLN A 87 -6.40 4.91 -15.40
CA GLN A 87 -6.92 4.38 -14.13
C GLN A 87 -6.78 2.86 -14.06
N ARG A 88 -7.08 2.16 -15.16
CA ARG A 88 -6.90 0.71 -15.26
C ARG A 88 -5.44 0.29 -15.04
N CYS A 89 -4.50 0.91 -15.75
CA CYS A 89 -3.07 0.62 -15.59
C CYS A 89 -2.59 0.87 -14.15
N MET A 90 -3.07 1.94 -13.53
CA MET A 90 -2.72 2.28 -12.15
C MET A 90 -3.25 1.24 -11.15
N LEU A 91 -4.49 0.80 -11.30
CA LEU A 91 -5.10 -0.23 -10.45
C LEU A 91 -4.44 -1.61 -10.65
N GLU A 92 -4.18 -2.01 -11.89
CA GLU A 92 -3.48 -3.27 -12.19
C GLU A 92 -2.06 -3.26 -11.61
N LEU A 93 -1.33 -2.14 -11.74
CA LEU A 93 0.02 -2.01 -11.16
C LEU A 93 -0.02 -2.07 -9.63
N ALA A 94 -0.94 -1.34 -9.00
CA ALA A 94 -1.10 -1.38 -7.55
C ALA A 94 -1.45 -2.79 -7.05
N HIS A 95 -2.32 -3.50 -7.77
CA HIS A 95 -2.67 -4.89 -7.45
C HIS A 95 -1.45 -5.81 -7.58
N HIS A 96 -0.72 -5.75 -8.70
CA HIS A 96 0.46 -6.60 -8.91
C HIS A 96 1.54 -6.35 -7.84
N LEU A 97 1.82 -5.08 -7.51
CA LEU A 97 2.74 -4.71 -6.43
C LEU A 97 2.26 -5.23 -5.07
N ARG A 98 0.95 -5.18 -4.80
CA ARG A 98 0.36 -5.73 -3.56
C ARG A 98 0.54 -7.24 -3.47
N THR A 99 0.26 -7.98 -4.55
CA THR A 99 0.37 -9.43 -4.57
C THR A 99 1.82 -9.85 -4.32
N ILE A 100 2.80 -9.34 -5.08
CA ILE A 100 4.21 -9.73 -4.87
C ILE A 100 4.76 -9.36 -3.49
N THR A 101 4.31 -8.23 -2.94
CA THR A 101 4.75 -7.79 -1.61
C THR A 101 4.12 -8.66 -0.54
N THR A 102 2.85 -9.02 -0.69
CA THR A 102 2.14 -9.93 0.23
C THR A 102 2.72 -11.34 0.17
N ASP A 103 2.97 -11.86 -1.03
CA ASP A 103 3.61 -13.17 -1.25
C ASP A 103 4.99 -13.21 -0.58
N ARG A 104 5.79 -12.15 -0.73
CA ARG A 104 7.10 -12.08 -0.06
C ARG A 104 6.98 -11.98 1.47
N ILE A 105 5.98 -11.27 1.99
CA ILE A 105 5.73 -11.18 3.44
C ILE A 105 5.33 -12.55 4.02
N GLN A 106 4.58 -13.35 3.28
CA GLN A 106 4.11 -14.68 3.69
C GLN A 106 5.10 -15.82 3.36
N ASP A 107 6.22 -15.50 2.69
CA ASP A 107 7.25 -16.48 2.33
C ASP A 107 7.74 -17.22 3.59
N PRO A 108 7.76 -18.57 3.60
CA PRO A 108 8.18 -19.37 4.77
C PRO A 108 9.58 -19.03 5.31
N ARG A 109 10.48 -18.51 4.47
CA ARG A 109 11.83 -18.06 4.89
C ARG A 109 11.78 -16.85 5.85
N GLY A 110 10.62 -16.19 5.93
CA GLY A 110 10.40 -14.99 6.72
C GLY A 110 11.24 -13.80 6.24
N LEU A 111 11.32 -12.77 7.09
CA LEU A 111 12.13 -11.57 6.88
C LEU A 111 13.32 -11.57 7.84
N SER A 112 14.47 -11.09 7.36
CA SER A 112 15.71 -10.98 8.14
C SER A 112 15.53 -10.16 9.41
N THR A 113 14.74 -9.09 9.33
CA THR A 113 14.48 -8.16 10.42
C THR A 113 13.02 -8.28 10.84
N ALA A 114 12.78 -8.41 12.14
CA ALA A 114 11.42 -8.38 12.67
C ALA A 114 10.78 -7.00 12.40
N ARG A 115 9.58 -7.01 11.84
CA ARG A 115 8.80 -5.80 11.54
C ARG A 115 7.40 -5.93 12.12
N PRO A 116 6.82 -4.84 12.68
CA PRO A 116 5.46 -4.88 13.20
C PRO A 116 4.44 -5.23 12.10
N PRO A 117 3.38 -6.02 12.41
CA PRO A 117 2.34 -6.37 11.43
C PRO A 117 1.69 -5.15 10.77
N GLY A 118 1.47 -4.07 11.53
CA GLY A 118 0.91 -2.82 10.98
C GLY A 118 1.82 -2.12 9.97
N GLU A 119 3.14 -2.25 10.10
CA GLU A 119 4.09 -1.74 9.10
C GLU A 119 3.97 -2.56 7.80
N LEU A 120 3.98 -3.89 7.91
CA LEU A 120 3.87 -4.80 6.77
C LEU A 120 2.55 -4.60 5.99
N LEU A 121 1.43 -4.45 6.72
CA LEU A 121 0.14 -4.14 6.12
C LEU A 121 0.14 -2.79 5.41
N SER A 122 0.77 -1.76 6.00
CA SER A 122 0.91 -0.44 5.39
C SER A 122 1.75 -0.49 4.11
N ILE A 123 2.86 -1.25 4.12
CA ILE A 123 3.71 -1.45 2.94
C ILE A 123 2.90 -2.16 1.83
N ALA A 124 2.22 -3.26 2.14
CA ALA A 124 1.42 -4.01 1.17
C ALA A 124 0.22 -3.24 0.61
N SER A 125 -0.34 -2.27 1.36
CA SER A 125 -1.58 -1.56 0.97
C SER A 125 -1.35 -0.11 0.52
N VAL A 126 -0.79 0.74 1.38
CA VAL A 126 -0.64 2.17 1.17
C VAL A 126 0.53 2.46 0.24
N ASP A 127 1.66 1.81 0.46
CA ASP A 127 2.88 2.09 -0.31
C ASP A 127 2.78 1.56 -1.73
N THR A 128 2.22 0.37 -1.94
CA THR A 128 1.95 -0.19 -3.29
C THR A 128 1.08 0.74 -4.12
N ARG A 129 0.04 1.33 -3.50
CA ARG A 129 -0.79 2.35 -4.14
C ARG A 129 0.01 3.62 -4.45
N ARG A 130 0.80 4.15 -3.51
CA ARG A 130 1.63 5.36 -3.74
C ARG A 130 2.67 5.16 -4.84
N VAL A 131 3.28 3.98 -4.94
CA VAL A 131 4.20 3.65 -6.03
C VAL A 131 3.45 3.63 -7.36
N SER A 132 2.25 3.04 -7.43
CA SER A 132 1.47 3.01 -8.68
C SER A 132 1.13 4.41 -9.22
N GLU A 133 1.04 5.43 -8.36
CA GLU A 133 0.79 6.81 -8.78
C GLU A 133 1.92 7.39 -9.65
N ILE A 134 3.10 6.77 -9.68
CA ILE A 134 4.21 7.19 -10.56
C ILE A 134 3.81 7.13 -12.05
N LEU A 135 2.84 6.27 -12.41
CA LEU A 135 2.27 6.19 -13.76
C LEU A 135 1.76 7.54 -14.26
N PHE A 136 1.34 8.43 -13.35
CA PHE A 136 0.92 9.79 -13.70
C PHE A 136 1.99 10.52 -14.51
N LEU A 137 3.27 10.33 -14.15
CA LEU A 137 4.42 10.97 -14.81
C LEU A 137 4.71 10.41 -16.21
N THR A 138 4.15 9.26 -16.55
CA THR A 138 4.29 8.62 -17.86
C THR A 138 3.12 8.87 -18.79
N VAL A 139 2.04 9.51 -18.32
CA VAL A 139 0.80 9.69 -19.09
C VAL A 139 0.47 11.17 -19.28
N PHE A 140 0.42 11.95 -18.20
CA PHE A 140 -0.01 13.35 -18.28
C PHE A 140 1.02 14.30 -18.93
N PRO A 141 2.34 14.16 -18.66
CA PRO A 141 3.34 15.03 -19.29
C PRO A 141 3.33 14.97 -20.83
N PHE A 142 2.90 13.87 -21.44
CA PHE A 142 2.71 13.80 -22.89
C PHE A 142 1.68 14.82 -23.38
N GLY A 143 0.55 14.94 -22.69
CA GLY A 143 -0.46 15.93 -23.03
C GLY A 143 -0.09 17.35 -22.62
N GLU A 144 0.54 17.52 -21.46
CA GLU A 144 1.00 18.84 -21.01
C GLU A 144 2.05 19.41 -21.97
N ILE A 145 3.13 18.67 -22.27
CA ILE A 145 4.20 19.11 -23.17
C ILE A 145 3.69 19.17 -24.61
N GLY A 146 2.97 18.15 -25.08
CA GLY A 146 2.46 18.09 -26.45
C GLY A 146 1.52 19.26 -26.79
N SER A 147 0.65 19.66 -25.85
CA SER A 147 -0.23 20.81 -26.07
C SER A 147 0.49 22.15 -25.98
N LEU A 148 1.51 22.29 -25.12
CA LEU A 148 2.35 23.50 -25.08
C LEU A 148 3.11 23.69 -26.38
N LEU A 149 3.72 22.63 -26.91
CA LEU A 149 4.39 22.65 -28.21
C LEU A 149 3.41 22.95 -29.34
N TYR A 150 2.24 22.31 -29.34
CA TYR A 150 1.18 22.58 -30.32
C TYR A 150 0.75 24.05 -30.31
N VAL A 151 0.44 24.62 -29.14
CA VAL A 151 0.04 26.03 -29.01
C VAL A 151 1.17 26.95 -29.48
N GLY A 152 2.42 26.68 -29.08
CA GLY A 152 3.57 27.45 -29.52
C GLY A 152 3.74 27.45 -31.04
N VAL A 153 3.62 26.29 -31.68
CA VAL A 153 3.68 26.16 -33.15
C VAL A 153 2.51 26.89 -33.82
N VAL A 154 1.28 26.74 -33.33
CA VAL A 154 0.12 27.45 -33.88
C VAL A 154 0.34 28.97 -33.81
N VAL A 155 0.76 29.51 -32.67
CA VAL A 155 0.95 30.96 -32.52
C VAL A 155 2.15 31.45 -33.34
N LEU A 156 3.20 30.64 -33.50
CA LEU A 156 4.31 30.95 -34.41
C LEU A 156 3.83 31.09 -35.87
N LEU A 157 2.87 30.25 -36.30
CA LEU A 157 2.28 30.34 -37.63
C LEU A 157 1.40 31.57 -37.82
N ILE A 158 0.82 32.11 -36.74
CA ILE A 158 0.06 33.36 -36.76
C ILE A 158 1.01 34.56 -36.78
N HIS A 159 1.93 34.62 -35.81
CA HIS A 159 2.89 35.72 -35.68
C HIS A 159 4.16 35.27 -34.93
N VAL A 160 5.29 35.26 -35.64
CA VAL A 160 6.55 34.66 -35.15
C VAL A 160 7.03 35.26 -33.81
N PRO A 161 7.14 36.60 -33.63
CA PRO A 161 7.55 37.17 -32.34
C PRO A 161 6.65 36.75 -31.18
N LEU A 162 5.33 36.62 -31.43
CA LEU A 162 4.36 36.27 -30.41
C LEU A 162 4.44 34.79 -30.04
N GLY A 163 4.61 33.92 -31.03
CA GLY A 163 4.82 32.49 -30.82
C GLY A 163 6.10 32.20 -30.04
N LEU A 164 7.19 32.92 -30.34
CA LEU A 164 8.44 32.81 -29.59
C LEU A 164 8.28 33.27 -28.14
N PHE A 165 7.53 34.36 -27.91
CA PHE A 165 7.19 34.82 -26.56
C PHE A 165 6.41 33.75 -25.78
N VAL A 166 5.39 33.13 -26.39
CA VAL A 166 4.61 32.06 -25.76
C VAL A 166 5.49 30.85 -25.40
N LEU A 167 6.35 30.41 -26.32
CA LEU A 167 7.28 29.29 -26.11
C LEU A 167 8.29 29.58 -25.00
N LEU A 168 8.76 30.82 -24.84
CA LEU A 168 9.68 31.23 -23.79
C LEU A 168 8.99 31.48 -22.44
N ALA A 169 7.75 31.95 -22.44
CA ALA A 169 6.97 32.16 -21.22
C ALA A 169 6.63 30.82 -20.53
N ALA A 170 6.44 29.76 -21.31
CA ALA A 170 6.13 28.41 -20.82
C ALA A 170 7.14 27.89 -19.77
N PRO A 171 8.44 27.74 -20.09
CA PRO A 171 9.44 27.27 -19.12
C PRO A 171 9.60 28.24 -17.95
N CYS A 172 9.45 29.56 -18.15
CA CYS A 172 9.55 30.55 -17.08
C CYS A 172 8.48 30.34 -15.99
N ILE A 173 7.21 30.14 -16.37
CA ILE A 173 6.14 29.92 -15.39
C ILE A 173 6.24 28.51 -14.76
N VAL A 174 6.68 27.49 -15.50
CA VAL A 174 6.97 26.17 -14.91
C VAL A 174 8.06 26.31 -13.85
N PHE A 175 9.11 27.08 -14.11
CA PHE A 175 10.17 27.37 -13.14
C PHE A 175 9.63 28.13 -11.92
N ILE A 176 8.81 29.17 -12.11
CA ILE A 176 8.15 29.90 -11.02
C ILE A 176 7.29 28.94 -10.17
N SER A 177 6.54 28.04 -10.81
CA SER A 177 5.70 27.05 -10.14
C SER A 177 6.54 26.07 -9.30
N LEU A 178 7.67 25.60 -9.84
CA LEU A 178 8.60 24.71 -9.14
C LEU A 178 9.26 25.42 -7.95
N ALA A 179 9.66 26.68 -8.09
CA ALA A 179 10.24 27.49 -7.03
C ALA A 179 9.23 27.75 -5.90
N ALA A 180 8.02 28.17 -6.26
CA ALA A 180 6.92 28.42 -5.32
C ALA A 180 6.45 27.14 -4.60
N ALA A 181 6.67 25.95 -5.18
CA ALA A 181 6.30 24.68 -4.56
C ALA A 181 7.29 24.22 -3.46
N LYS A 182 8.51 24.80 -3.37
CA LYS A 182 9.52 24.37 -2.39
C LYS A 182 9.07 24.51 -0.92
N PRO A 183 8.51 25.65 -0.46
CA PRO A 183 8.08 25.81 0.93
C PRO A 183 6.92 24.87 1.31
N LEU A 184 6.02 24.62 0.36
CA LEU A 184 4.90 23.71 0.54
C LEU A 184 5.39 22.28 0.87
N ARG A 185 6.44 21.80 0.22
CA ARG A 185 6.99 20.45 0.47
C ARG A 185 7.43 20.27 1.92
N ALA A 186 8.26 21.19 2.42
CA ALA A 186 8.77 21.15 3.79
C ALA A 186 7.64 21.22 4.82
N ARG A 187 6.67 22.12 4.62
CA ARG A 187 5.55 22.31 5.54
C ARG A 187 4.52 21.18 5.47
N SER A 188 4.32 20.57 4.29
CA SER A 188 3.44 19.40 4.13
C SER A 188 3.97 18.20 4.91
N GLY A 189 5.28 17.95 4.87
CA GLY A 189 5.92 16.90 5.69
C GLY A 189 5.74 17.13 7.20
N ALA A 190 5.87 18.39 7.66
CA ALA A 190 5.60 18.73 9.06
C ALA A 190 4.12 18.52 9.44
N ARG A 191 3.17 18.91 8.56
CA ARG A 191 1.73 18.64 8.73
C ARG A 191 1.45 17.15 8.90
N GLN A 192 2.03 16.32 8.04
CA GLN A 192 1.79 14.87 8.06
C GLN A 192 2.31 14.22 9.36
N ARG A 193 3.50 14.61 9.84
CA ARG A 193 4.02 14.16 11.14
C ARG A 193 3.16 14.59 12.31
N GLY A 194 2.65 15.84 12.29
CA GLY A 194 1.75 16.36 13.32
C GLY A 194 0.44 15.57 13.40
N LEU A 195 -0.20 15.32 12.24
CA LEU A 195 -1.43 14.53 12.15
C LEU A 195 -1.21 13.08 12.61
N ALA A 196 -0.10 12.45 12.21
CA ALA A 196 0.22 11.09 12.64
C ALA A 196 0.40 11.00 14.16
N LYS A 197 1.10 11.97 14.79
CA LYS A 197 1.28 12.01 16.24
C LYS A 197 -0.05 12.22 16.99
N ALA A 198 -0.93 13.07 16.46
CA ALA A 198 -2.26 13.28 17.03
C ALA A 198 -3.13 12.02 16.94
N ALA A 199 -3.13 11.34 15.79
CA ALA A 199 -3.87 10.09 15.60
C ALA A 199 -3.36 8.95 16.50
N ALA A 200 -2.03 8.80 16.63
CA ALA A 200 -1.42 7.84 17.53
C ALA A 200 -1.81 8.11 18.99
N THR A 201 -1.69 9.38 19.43
CA THR A 201 -2.10 9.77 20.78
C THR A 201 -3.59 9.49 21.01
N ALA A 202 -4.46 9.81 20.04
CA ALA A 202 -5.89 9.50 20.16
C ALA A 202 -6.16 7.99 20.30
N THR A 203 -5.43 7.16 19.54
CA THR A 203 -5.52 5.69 19.61
C THR A 203 -5.11 5.17 20.98
N ASP A 204 -3.98 5.65 21.52
CA ASP A 204 -3.50 5.29 22.86
C ASP A 204 -4.54 5.63 23.94
N LEU A 205 -5.22 6.78 23.81
CA LEU A 205 -6.25 7.20 24.75
C LEU A 205 -7.52 6.36 24.67
N VAL A 206 -7.90 5.91 23.47
CA VAL A 206 -9.06 5.02 23.28
C VAL A 206 -8.76 3.64 23.84
N HIS A 207 -7.58 3.07 23.58
CA HIS A 207 -7.17 1.80 24.17
C HIS A 207 -7.05 1.88 25.70
N GLY A 208 -6.48 2.97 26.22
CA GLY A 208 -6.35 3.20 27.67
C GLY A 208 -7.63 3.69 28.36
N LEU A 209 -8.76 3.85 27.64
CA LEU A 209 -9.92 4.59 28.14
C LEU A 209 -10.48 4.03 29.44
N ARG A 210 -10.49 2.70 29.61
CA ARG A 210 -10.96 2.04 30.83
C ARG A 210 -10.09 2.41 32.03
N ILE A 211 -8.77 2.40 31.85
CA ILE A 211 -7.79 2.76 32.87
C ILE A 211 -7.88 4.25 33.21
N VAL A 212 -7.96 5.10 32.18
CA VAL A 212 -8.10 6.56 32.35
C VAL A 212 -9.37 6.92 33.12
N LYS A 213 -10.50 6.25 32.84
CA LYS A 213 -11.75 6.43 33.58
C LYS A 213 -11.64 5.92 35.03
N GLY A 214 -11.04 4.74 35.23
CA GLY A 214 -10.86 4.15 36.56
C GLY A 214 -9.99 5.00 37.49
N LEU A 215 -8.99 5.71 36.94
CA LEU A 215 -8.09 6.61 37.68
C LEU A 215 -8.60 8.05 37.79
N GLY A 216 -9.73 8.40 37.17
CA GLY A 216 -10.25 9.77 37.15
C GLY A 216 -9.38 10.78 36.38
N ALA A 217 -8.42 10.34 35.57
CA ALA A 217 -7.40 11.18 34.94
C ALA A 217 -7.82 11.85 33.60
N VAL A 218 -9.13 11.97 33.35
CA VAL A 218 -9.69 12.42 32.06
C VAL A 218 -9.26 13.85 31.72
N SER A 219 -9.21 14.76 32.71
CA SER A 219 -8.80 16.16 32.51
C SER A 219 -7.32 16.27 32.11
N THR A 220 -6.43 15.53 32.77
CA THR A 220 -5.00 15.46 32.46
C THR A 220 -4.75 14.96 31.04
N VAL A 221 -5.45 13.87 30.67
CA VAL A 221 -5.38 13.28 29.33
C VAL A 221 -5.88 14.24 28.26
N ARG A 222 -7.02 14.92 28.51
CA ARG A 222 -7.56 15.94 27.61
C ARG A 222 -6.56 17.08 27.38
N ALA A 223 -5.92 17.58 28.44
CA ALA A 223 -4.91 18.62 28.33
C ALA A 223 -3.72 18.16 27.47
N ARG A 224 -3.20 16.94 27.71
CA ARG A 224 -2.13 16.36 26.89
C ARG A 224 -2.51 16.24 25.42
N TYR A 225 -3.71 15.76 25.11
CA TYR A 225 -4.19 15.66 23.73
C TYR A 225 -4.33 17.03 23.06
N SER A 226 -4.84 18.04 23.79
CA SER A 226 -4.99 19.40 23.26
C SER A 226 -3.65 20.02 22.80
N ILE A 227 -2.55 19.77 23.51
CA ILE A 227 -1.20 20.23 23.12
C ILE A 227 -0.78 19.61 21.78
N VAL A 228 -0.93 18.28 21.64
CA VAL A 228 -0.58 17.57 20.40
C VAL A 228 -1.49 17.99 19.25
N SER A 229 -2.78 18.13 19.52
CA SER A 229 -3.79 18.59 18.56
C SER A 229 -3.49 20.02 18.09
N ASN A 230 -3.15 20.95 19.00
CA ASN A 230 -2.79 22.33 18.65
C ASN A 230 -1.50 22.41 17.85
N ALA A 231 -0.50 21.57 18.16
CA ALA A 231 0.70 21.45 17.35
C ALA A 231 0.37 20.99 15.92
N ALA A 232 -0.49 19.96 15.77
CA ALA A 232 -0.97 19.49 14.48
C ALA A 232 -1.76 20.58 13.72
N TYR A 233 -2.64 21.30 14.42
CA TYR A 233 -3.39 22.44 13.88
C TYR A 233 -2.46 23.53 13.32
N SER A 234 -1.50 24.01 14.12
CA SER A 234 -0.56 25.05 13.68
C SER A 234 0.30 24.63 12.47
N SER A 235 0.69 23.34 12.40
CA SER A 235 1.41 22.80 11.25
C SER A 235 0.53 22.72 10.00
N THR A 236 -0.77 22.43 10.18
CA THR A 236 -1.76 22.41 9.12
C THR A 236 -2.02 23.80 8.56
N ILE A 237 -2.19 24.81 9.42
CA ILE A 237 -2.35 26.21 8.99
C ILE A 237 -1.12 26.68 8.20
N ARG A 238 0.11 26.41 8.68
CA ARG A 238 1.34 26.80 7.96
C ARG A 238 1.47 26.11 6.61
N ALA A 239 1.05 24.84 6.49
CA ALA A 239 1.04 24.11 5.23
C ALA A 239 -0.02 24.66 4.26
N ASN A 240 -1.24 24.92 4.74
CA ASN A 240 -2.31 25.54 3.94
C ASN A 240 -1.92 26.96 3.49
N GLN A 241 -1.24 27.73 4.33
CA GLN A 241 -0.69 29.03 3.94
C GLN A 241 0.32 28.90 2.80
N ALA A 242 1.23 27.92 2.84
CA ALA A 242 2.16 27.68 1.73
C ALA A 242 1.45 27.17 0.46
N GLN A 243 0.37 26.40 0.60
CA GLN A 243 -0.47 26.00 -0.54
C GLN A 243 -1.17 27.21 -1.16
N ALA A 244 -1.70 28.12 -0.34
CA ALA A 244 -2.33 29.36 -0.78
C ALA A 244 -1.31 30.26 -1.49
N GLN A 245 -0.10 30.40 -0.95
CA GLN A 245 1.00 31.12 -1.58
C GLN A 245 1.37 30.50 -2.94
N LEU A 246 1.51 29.18 -3.03
CA LEU A 246 1.76 28.51 -4.30
C LEU A 246 0.65 28.80 -5.32
N ASN A 247 -0.62 28.64 -4.93
CA ASN A 247 -1.75 28.90 -5.82
C ASN A 247 -1.75 30.36 -6.29
N ALA A 248 -1.63 31.32 -5.36
CA ALA A 248 -1.57 32.73 -5.67
C ALA A 248 -0.41 33.05 -6.63
N THR A 249 0.82 32.61 -6.34
CA THR A 249 1.97 32.85 -7.23
C THR A 249 1.75 32.28 -8.62
N THR A 250 1.21 31.05 -8.74
CA THR A 250 0.95 30.44 -10.04
C THR A 250 -0.18 31.13 -10.81
N GLU A 251 -1.22 31.59 -10.12
CA GLU A 251 -2.36 32.28 -10.71
C GLU A 251 -1.99 33.69 -11.15
N PHE A 252 -1.25 34.44 -10.34
CA PHE A 252 -0.69 35.74 -10.72
C PHE A 252 0.25 35.63 -11.92
N ALA A 253 1.15 34.64 -11.94
CA ALA A 253 2.05 34.43 -13.08
C ALA A 253 1.27 34.10 -14.37
N GLY A 254 0.23 33.25 -14.28
CA GLY A 254 -0.65 32.93 -15.40
C GLY A 254 -1.47 34.13 -15.88
N ALA A 255 -2.06 34.88 -14.96
CA ALA A 255 -2.84 36.08 -15.27
C ALA A 255 -1.96 37.16 -15.92
N PHE A 256 -0.77 37.40 -15.38
CA PHE A 256 0.19 38.35 -15.96
C PHE A 256 0.60 37.93 -17.38
N TYR A 257 0.84 36.63 -17.59
CA TYR A 257 1.11 36.09 -18.92
C TYR A 257 -0.04 36.32 -19.91
N VAL A 258 -1.29 36.05 -19.51
CA VAL A 258 -2.46 36.31 -20.37
C VAL A 258 -2.62 37.79 -20.68
N VAL A 259 -2.41 38.67 -19.69
CA VAL A 259 -2.45 40.13 -19.90
C VAL A 259 -1.39 40.57 -20.91
N LEU A 260 -0.15 40.07 -20.79
CA LEU A 260 0.91 40.40 -21.74
C LEU A 260 0.58 39.89 -23.15
N VAL A 261 0.19 38.63 -23.29
CA VAL A 261 -0.17 38.07 -24.60
C VAL A 261 -1.35 38.84 -25.20
N GLY A 262 -2.39 39.12 -24.41
CA GLY A 262 -3.56 39.88 -24.87
C GLY A 262 -3.24 41.32 -25.24
N PHE A 263 -2.36 41.99 -24.49
CA PHE A 263 -1.89 43.33 -24.83
C PHE A 263 -1.12 43.35 -26.15
N PHE A 264 -0.14 42.45 -26.33
CA PHE A 264 0.63 42.37 -27.57
C PHE A 264 -0.24 41.96 -28.77
N ALA A 265 -1.12 40.97 -28.60
CA ALA A 265 -2.05 40.56 -29.65
C ALA A 265 -3.00 41.70 -30.01
N GLY A 266 -3.55 42.40 -29.02
CA GLY A 266 -4.43 43.56 -29.25
C GLY A 266 -3.71 44.69 -30.00
N TRP A 267 -2.45 44.97 -29.63
CA TRP A 267 -1.61 45.94 -30.32
C TRP A 267 -1.35 45.57 -31.79
N LEU A 268 -1.06 44.29 -32.07
CA LEU A 268 -0.94 43.76 -33.44
C LEU A 268 -2.25 43.86 -34.22
N GLY A 269 -3.38 43.59 -33.56
CA GLY A 269 -4.71 43.70 -34.16
C GLY A 269 -5.07 45.14 -34.56
N VAL A 270 -4.74 46.12 -33.71
CA VAL A 270 -4.95 47.56 -34.02
C VAL A 270 -4.10 48.00 -35.21
N ARG A 271 -2.92 47.40 -35.42
CA ARG A 271 -2.06 47.65 -36.58
C ARG A 271 -2.51 46.91 -37.85
N GLY A 272 -3.50 46.03 -37.75
CA GLY A 272 -3.95 45.18 -38.85
C GLY A 272 -2.97 44.07 -39.21
N GLU A 273 -2.01 43.74 -38.33
CA GLU A 273 -1.05 42.65 -38.55
C GLU A 273 -1.68 41.27 -38.29
N ILE A 274 -2.74 41.22 -37.46
CA ILE A 274 -3.54 40.02 -37.21
C ILE A 274 -5.04 40.34 -37.31
N THR A 275 -5.83 39.33 -37.67
CA THR A 275 -7.30 39.41 -37.72
C THR A 275 -7.95 39.36 -36.34
N ILE A 276 -9.24 39.67 -36.26
CA ILE A 276 -10.03 39.58 -35.02
C ILE A 276 -10.11 38.12 -34.55
N GLY A 277 -10.31 37.17 -35.46
CA GLY A 277 -10.31 35.76 -35.12
C GLY A 277 -8.96 35.26 -34.64
N GLU A 278 -7.85 35.69 -35.25
CA GLU A 278 -6.50 35.38 -34.76
C GLU A 278 -6.23 35.98 -33.38
N LEU A 279 -6.66 37.21 -33.11
CA LEU A 279 -6.59 37.82 -31.78
C LEU A 279 -7.31 36.95 -30.74
N ILE A 280 -8.56 36.54 -31.02
CA ILE A 280 -9.36 35.71 -30.12
C ILE A 280 -8.71 34.33 -29.92
N ALA A 281 -8.17 33.75 -30.99
CA ALA A 281 -7.45 32.49 -30.93
C ALA A 281 -6.22 32.58 -30.01
N VAL A 282 -5.36 33.58 -30.21
CA VAL A 282 -4.14 33.80 -29.42
C VAL A 282 -4.47 34.00 -27.94
N VAL A 283 -5.44 34.86 -27.62
CA VAL A 283 -5.82 35.12 -26.22
C VAL A 283 -6.38 33.86 -25.57
N GLY A 284 -7.23 33.10 -26.28
CA GLY A 284 -7.81 31.88 -25.72
C GLY A 284 -6.78 30.75 -25.55
N VAL A 285 -5.85 30.56 -26.48
CA VAL A 285 -4.78 29.56 -26.29
C VAL A 285 -3.82 29.95 -25.16
N ALA A 286 -3.57 31.24 -24.94
CA ALA A 286 -2.79 31.71 -23.80
C ALA A 286 -3.47 31.36 -22.46
N GLN A 287 -4.80 31.48 -22.36
CA GLN A 287 -5.52 31.05 -21.16
C GLN A 287 -5.45 29.54 -20.94
N PHE A 288 -5.59 28.75 -22.01
CA PHE A 288 -5.52 27.29 -21.95
C PHE A 288 -4.18 26.79 -21.37
N VAL A 289 -3.09 27.42 -21.79
CA VAL A 289 -1.70 27.08 -21.46
C VAL A 289 -1.37 27.17 -19.95
N ILE A 290 -2.15 27.92 -19.16
CA ILE A 290 -1.97 28.07 -17.71
C ILE A 290 -2.06 26.72 -16.98
N THR A 291 -3.07 25.90 -17.30
CA THR A 291 -3.31 24.65 -16.55
C THR A 291 -2.19 23.63 -16.75
N PRO A 292 -1.77 23.29 -18.00
CA PRO A 292 -0.63 22.40 -18.25
C PRO A 292 0.66 22.83 -17.53
N MET A 293 0.96 24.14 -17.54
CA MET A 293 2.20 24.66 -16.95
C MET A 293 2.21 24.59 -15.42
N THR A 294 1.07 24.81 -14.79
CA THR A 294 0.96 24.69 -13.33
C THR A 294 0.94 23.24 -12.86
N MET A 295 0.33 22.34 -13.64
CA MET A 295 0.25 20.91 -13.34
C MET A 295 1.62 20.21 -13.42
N LEU A 296 2.44 20.52 -14.44
CA LEU A 296 3.81 20.02 -14.57
C LEU A 296 4.63 20.27 -13.30
N GLY A 297 4.62 21.52 -12.80
CA GLY A 297 5.39 21.90 -11.62
C GLY A 297 4.88 21.27 -10.31
N LYS A 298 3.56 21.19 -10.13
CA LYS A 298 2.93 20.63 -8.92
C LYS A 298 3.09 19.12 -8.82
N ASN A 299 2.87 18.40 -9.93
CA ASN A 299 2.69 16.95 -9.91
C ASN A 299 4.01 16.17 -9.91
N ILE A 300 5.02 16.61 -10.67
CA ILE A 300 6.30 15.90 -10.81
C ILE A 300 6.95 15.72 -9.44
N SER A 301 7.11 16.81 -8.69
CA SER A 301 7.90 16.76 -7.46
C SER A 301 7.19 16.04 -6.32
N SER A 302 5.86 16.14 -6.21
CA SER A 302 5.11 15.45 -5.15
C SER A 302 5.07 13.94 -5.37
N LYS A 303 4.85 13.51 -6.62
CA LYS A 303 4.69 12.08 -6.94
C LYS A 303 6.01 11.33 -6.96
N VAL A 304 7.09 11.95 -7.44
CA VAL A 304 8.43 11.33 -7.36
C VAL A 304 8.87 11.15 -5.90
N ALA A 305 8.70 12.16 -5.05
CA ALA A 305 9.12 12.07 -3.64
C ALA A 305 8.32 11.02 -2.86
N SER A 306 6.99 11.03 -2.99
CA SER A 306 6.09 10.05 -2.35
C SER A 306 6.31 8.64 -2.87
N GLY A 307 6.44 8.50 -4.20
CA GLY A 307 6.67 7.22 -4.87
C GLY A 307 8.03 6.62 -4.52
N GLY A 308 9.09 7.43 -4.48
CA GLY A 308 10.44 7.00 -4.10
C GLY A 308 10.52 6.43 -2.68
N ALA A 309 10.05 7.18 -1.68
CA ALA A 309 10.06 6.72 -0.29
C ALA A 309 9.17 5.49 -0.03
N SER A 310 8.13 5.29 -0.86
CA SER A 310 7.29 4.09 -0.80
C SER A 310 7.95 2.91 -1.52
N ALA A 311 8.64 3.18 -2.63
CA ALA A 311 9.41 2.18 -3.36
C ALA A 311 10.58 1.65 -2.52
N GLU A 312 11.33 2.50 -1.83
CA GLU A 312 12.40 2.07 -0.91
C GLU A 312 11.90 1.08 0.14
N ARG A 313 10.73 1.35 0.73
CA ARG A 313 10.12 0.44 1.72
C ARG A 313 9.68 -0.89 1.11
N ILE A 314 9.04 -0.87 -0.07
CA ILE A 314 8.69 -2.10 -0.80
C ILE A 314 9.93 -2.89 -1.18
N LEU A 315 10.96 -2.23 -1.73
CA LEU A 315 12.23 -2.84 -2.11
C LEU A 315 12.97 -3.43 -0.90
N SER A 316 12.84 -2.81 0.28
CA SER A 316 13.39 -3.38 1.52
C SER A 316 12.73 -4.69 1.97
N ILE A 317 11.53 -5.00 1.46
CA ILE A 317 10.84 -6.28 1.68
C ILE A 317 11.17 -7.25 0.53
N LEU A 318 11.05 -6.79 -0.72
CA LEU A 318 11.28 -7.62 -1.90
C LEU A 318 12.75 -8.06 -2.06
N GLY A 319 13.68 -7.21 -1.64
CA GLY A 319 15.11 -7.48 -1.62
C GLY A 319 15.59 -8.08 -0.29
N ASP A 320 14.71 -8.35 0.68
CA ASP A 320 15.12 -9.05 1.90
C ASP A 320 15.46 -10.50 1.53
N PRO A 321 16.70 -10.97 1.79
CA PRO A 321 17.11 -12.37 1.55
C PRO A 321 16.26 -13.40 2.33
N GLY A 322 15.52 -12.93 3.34
CA GLY A 322 14.93 -13.77 4.37
C GLY A 322 15.97 -14.18 5.39
N ARG A 323 15.54 -14.84 6.47
CA ARG A 323 16.50 -15.32 7.49
C ARG A 323 17.43 -16.42 6.93
N GLY A 324 17.04 -17.04 5.82
CA GLY A 324 17.74 -18.15 5.16
C GLY A 324 18.97 -17.82 4.34
N GLU A 325 18.99 -16.72 3.58
CA GLU A 325 20.09 -16.47 2.63
C GLU A 325 21.40 -16.00 3.31
N ARG A 326 21.34 -15.54 4.57
CA ARG A 326 22.55 -15.39 5.42
C ARG A 326 23.13 -16.74 5.89
N GLY A 327 22.55 -17.87 5.46
CA GLY A 327 22.97 -19.19 5.90
C GLY A 327 22.30 -20.34 5.15
N VAL A 328 22.44 -20.45 3.83
CA VAL A 328 22.08 -21.70 3.11
C VAL A 328 22.83 -22.92 3.71
N GLY A 329 24.00 -22.70 4.32
CA GLY A 329 24.67 -23.67 5.19
C GLY A 329 23.99 -23.83 6.56
N LYS A 330 23.60 -22.72 7.21
CA LYS A 330 22.93 -22.75 8.52
C LYS A 330 21.53 -23.34 8.51
N GLU A 331 20.73 -23.17 7.45
CA GLU A 331 19.40 -23.79 7.36
C GLU A 331 19.51 -25.31 7.29
N LYS A 332 20.49 -25.83 6.54
CA LYS A 332 20.79 -27.27 6.51
C LYS A 332 21.36 -27.75 7.84
N GLU A 333 22.20 -26.97 8.50
CA GLU A 333 22.70 -27.27 9.83
C GLU A 333 21.59 -27.23 10.89
N GLU A 334 20.67 -26.26 10.85
CA GLU A 334 19.52 -26.13 11.74
C GLU A 334 18.51 -27.25 11.49
N GLU A 335 18.23 -27.60 10.24
CA GLU A 335 17.41 -28.76 9.89
C GLU A 335 18.06 -30.06 10.39
N GLN A 336 19.38 -30.22 10.19
CA GLN A 336 20.10 -31.39 10.72
C GLN A 336 20.09 -31.42 12.24
N LEU A 337 20.27 -30.28 12.91
CA LEU A 337 20.22 -30.14 14.36
C LEU A 337 18.82 -30.51 14.87
N ALA A 338 17.77 -29.96 14.28
CA ALA A 338 16.37 -30.23 14.64
C ALA A 338 16.01 -31.71 14.46
N ARG A 339 16.41 -32.30 13.32
CA ARG A 339 16.19 -33.73 13.05
C ARG A 339 17.00 -34.61 13.99
N LYS A 340 18.25 -34.27 14.29
CA LYS A 340 19.10 -34.99 15.26
C LYS A 340 18.54 -34.91 16.68
N TRP A 341 18.05 -33.73 17.08
CA TRP A 341 17.38 -33.53 18.36
C TRP A 341 16.09 -34.35 18.44
N ALA A 342 15.24 -34.32 17.42
CA ALA A 342 14.03 -35.12 17.35
C ALA A 342 14.30 -36.64 17.41
N GLN A 343 15.41 -37.11 16.83
CA GLN A 343 15.81 -38.53 16.87
C GLN A 343 16.16 -39.05 18.27
N GLN A 344 16.42 -38.17 19.24
CA GLN A 344 16.69 -38.56 20.63
C GLN A 344 15.44 -39.07 21.35
N PHE A 345 14.26 -38.77 20.81
CA PHE A 345 12.98 -39.08 21.42
C PHE A 345 12.26 -40.23 20.69
N PRO A 346 11.62 -41.16 21.41
CA PRO A 346 10.83 -42.20 20.78
C PRO A 346 9.57 -41.62 20.12
N LYS A 347 9.02 -42.35 19.15
CA LYS A 347 7.67 -42.06 18.63
C LYS A 347 6.64 -42.15 19.77
N GLY A 348 5.59 -41.35 19.67
CA GLY A 348 4.61 -41.13 20.73
C GLY A 348 4.85 -39.82 21.48
N VAL A 349 4.21 -39.69 22.64
CA VAL A 349 4.28 -38.48 23.48
C VAL A 349 5.53 -38.53 24.35
N THR A 350 6.33 -37.47 24.30
CA THR A 350 7.45 -37.23 25.22
C THR A 350 7.21 -35.90 25.96
N THR A 351 7.36 -35.90 27.28
CA THR A 351 7.28 -34.67 28.07
C THR A 351 8.64 -34.04 28.29
N VAL A 352 8.70 -32.71 28.20
CA VAL A 352 9.89 -31.89 28.45
C VAL A 352 9.55 -30.82 29.47
N ALA A 353 10.44 -30.57 30.43
CA ALA A 353 10.28 -29.50 31.39
C ALA A 353 10.53 -28.13 30.71
N THR A 354 9.77 -27.11 31.12
CA THR A 354 9.94 -25.75 30.62
C THR A 354 11.29 -25.17 31.07
N SER A 355 12.13 -24.72 30.12
CA SER A 355 13.35 -23.95 30.38
C SER A 355 13.56 -22.89 29.29
N GLU A 356 14.30 -21.82 29.58
CA GLU A 356 14.60 -20.75 28.60
C GLU A 356 15.38 -21.29 27.37
N GLU A 357 16.23 -22.30 27.57
CA GLU A 357 16.98 -22.94 26.50
C GLU A 357 16.08 -23.74 25.56
N VAL A 358 15.12 -24.49 26.11
CA VAL A 358 14.14 -25.27 25.33
C VAL A 358 13.24 -24.35 24.51
N ASP A 359 12.78 -23.24 25.09
CA ASP A 359 11.94 -22.28 24.37
C ASP A 359 12.70 -21.61 23.20
N ALA A 360 13.98 -21.27 23.40
CA ALA A 360 14.81 -20.69 22.35
C ALA A 360 15.07 -21.65 21.18
N ASP A 361 15.20 -22.96 21.44
CA ASP A 361 15.40 -23.97 20.40
C ASP A 361 14.09 -24.31 19.65
N ILE A 362 12.96 -24.34 20.36
CA ILE A 362 11.65 -24.61 19.76
C ILE A 362 11.27 -23.53 18.72
N ASP A 363 11.53 -22.26 19.02
CA ASP A 363 11.28 -21.16 18.08
C ASP A 363 12.11 -21.27 16.79
N ARG A 364 13.28 -21.92 16.86
CA ARG A 364 14.11 -22.20 15.68
C ARG A 364 13.50 -23.34 14.86
N PHE A 365 13.01 -24.39 15.52
CA PHE A 365 12.45 -25.58 14.86
C PHE A 365 11.11 -25.35 14.16
N ALA A 366 10.37 -24.29 14.52
CA ALA A 366 9.11 -23.91 13.87
C ALA A 366 9.20 -23.70 12.34
N ARG A 367 10.42 -23.58 11.79
CA ARG A 367 10.71 -23.32 10.37
C ARG A 367 11.09 -24.57 9.60
N VAL A 368 11.35 -25.69 10.28
CA VAL A 368 11.88 -26.89 9.66
C VAL A 368 10.74 -27.65 8.96
N PRO A 369 10.89 -28.04 7.69
CA PRO A 369 9.87 -28.81 6.99
C PRO A 369 9.53 -30.11 7.73
N GLY A 370 8.23 -30.32 7.98
CA GLY A 370 7.72 -31.48 8.72
C GLY A 370 7.59 -31.28 10.24
N PHE A 371 8.07 -30.15 10.76
CA PHE A 371 7.88 -29.74 12.15
C PHE A 371 6.72 -28.75 12.25
N VAL A 372 5.90 -28.88 13.29
CA VAL A 372 4.94 -27.84 13.68
C VAL A 372 5.13 -27.55 15.16
N VAL A 373 5.28 -26.27 15.46
CA VAL A 373 5.39 -25.75 16.82
C VAL A 373 4.11 -24.99 17.14
N ALA A 374 3.37 -25.47 18.13
CA ALA A 374 2.21 -24.76 18.66
C ALA A 374 2.62 -24.01 19.94
N PRO A 375 2.65 -22.66 19.92
CA PRO A 375 3.00 -21.87 21.09
C PRO A 375 1.88 -21.93 22.14
N HIS A 376 2.23 -21.50 23.36
CA HIS A 376 1.29 -21.44 24.47
C HIS A 376 0.07 -20.55 24.19
N GLU A 377 0.33 -19.37 23.64
CA GLU A 377 -0.70 -18.44 23.18
C GLU A 377 -0.78 -18.50 21.66
N ALA A 378 -1.85 -19.11 21.15
CA ALA A 378 -2.11 -19.12 19.72
C ALA A 378 -3.03 -17.98 19.32
N GLU A 379 -2.60 -17.22 18.32
CA GLU A 379 -3.48 -16.29 17.63
C GLU A 379 -4.52 -17.07 16.81
N LEU A 380 -5.78 -16.69 16.99
CA LEU A 380 -6.93 -17.20 16.25
C LEU A 380 -7.41 -16.10 15.30
N PHE A 381 -7.74 -16.52 14.09
CA PHE A 381 -8.20 -15.63 13.03
C PHE A 381 -9.71 -15.43 13.13
N ASP A 382 -10.19 -14.29 12.65
CA ASP A 382 -11.63 -14.08 12.49
C ASP A 382 -12.20 -15.12 11.50
N GLY A 383 -13.37 -15.65 11.84
CA GLY A 383 -13.95 -16.81 11.19
C GLY A 383 -14.60 -17.75 12.19
N THR A 384 -14.92 -18.94 11.71
CA THR A 384 -15.50 -20.02 12.50
C THR A 384 -14.42 -20.88 13.16
N VAL A 385 -14.83 -21.66 14.17
CA VAL A 385 -13.99 -22.64 14.85
C VAL A 385 -13.40 -23.63 13.85
N GLY A 386 -14.19 -24.15 12.91
CA GLY A 386 -13.73 -25.10 11.89
C GLY A 386 -12.71 -24.49 10.94
N GLU A 387 -12.96 -23.28 10.43
CA GLU A 387 -12.06 -22.56 9.52
C GLU A 387 -10.69 -22.27 10.15
N ASN A 388 -10.64 -22.07 11.48
CA ASN A 388 -9.40 -21.88 12.21
C ASN A 388 -8.56 -23.16 12.36
N VAL A 389 -9.17 -24.35 12.20
CA VAL A 389 -8.48 -25.63 12.38
C VAL A 389 -7.94 -26.15 11.06
N HIS A 390 -8.79 -26.28 10.04
CA HIS A 390 -8.41 -26.85 8.75
C HIS A 390 -9.42 -26.51 7.65
N VAL A 391 -8.96 -26.40 6.41
CA VAL A 391 -9.82 -26.09 5.24
C VAL A 391 -10.81 -27.22 4.95
N ASN A 392 -10.40 -28.48 5.16
CA ASN A 392 -11.28 -29.65 5.07
C ASN A 392 -12.12 -29.79 6.38
N PRO A 393 -13.47 -29.70 6.31
CA PRO A 393 -14.34 -29.80 7.48
C PRO A 393 -14.24 -31.13 8.25
N GLN A 394 -13.95 -32.24 7.56
CA GLN A 394 -13.83 -33.54 8.22
C GLN A 394 -12.56 -33.62 9.06
N THR A 395 -11.43 -33.15 8.52
CA THR A 395 -10.17 -33.03 9.27
C THR A 395 -10.30 -32.06 10.43
N ALA A 396 -11.00 -30.94 10.21
CA ALA A 396 -11.28 -29.97 11.26
C ALA A 396 -12.10 -30.61 12.40
N GLN A 397 -13.19 -31.30 12.08
CA GLN A 397 -14.04 -31.95 13.07
C GLN A 397 -13.29 -33.04 13.84
N TRP A 398 -12.55 -33.90 13.16
CA TRP A 398 -11.72 -34.92 13.79
C TRP A 398 -10.73 -34.31 14.80
N ALA A 399 -10.01 -33.27 14.41
CA ALA A 399 -9.04 -32.64 15.30
C ALA A 399 -9.71 -31.91 16.49
N LEU A 400 -10.89 -31.32 16.28
CA LEU A 400 -11.71 -30.74 17.34
C LEU A 400 -12.14 -31.82 18.35
N ASP A 401 -12.52 -33.00 17.89
CA ASP A 401 -12.90 -34.11 18.77
C ASP A 401 -11.71 -34.62 19.59
N VAL A 402 -10.53 -34.74 18.96
CA VAL A 402 -9.28 -35.13 19.66
C VAL A 402 -8.91 -34.11 20.74
N ALA A 403 -9.00 -32.82 20.44
CA ALA A 403 -8.73 -31.75 21.40
C ALA A 403 -9.88 -31.50 22.40
N GLN A 404 -10.93 -32.34 22.38
CA GLN A 404 -12.10 -32.27 23.25
C GLN A 404 -12.91 -30.97 23.13
N CYS A 405 -12.98 -30.33 21.95
CA CYS A 405 -13.67 -29.06 21.70
C CYS A 405 -15.21 -29.16 21.60
N GLY A 406 -15.81 -30.30 21.95
CA GLY A 406 -17.26 -30.54 21.82
C GLY A 406 -18.16 -29.70 22.72
N ASP A 407 -17.60 -29.06 23.75
CA ASP A 407 -18.29 -28.15 24.68
C ASP A 407 -18.47 -26.73 24.12
N ILE A 408 -17.87 -26.41 22.96
CA ILE A 408 -17.99 -25.11 22.33
C ILE A 408 -19.41 -24.92 21.77
N PRO A 409 -20.23 -23.99 22.28
CA PRO A 409 -21.60 -23.83 21.81
C PRO A 409 -21.64 -23.38 20.35
N GLY A 410 -22.29 -24.17 19.49
CA GLY A 410 -22.30 -23.98 18.03
C GLY A 410 -21.22 -24.76 17.29
N GLY A 411 -20.36 -25.50 18.00
CA GLY A 411 -19.35 -26.40 17.44
C GLY A 411 -18.45 -25.71 16.42
N ALA A 412 -18.14 -26.43 15.33
CA ALA A 412 -17.30 -25.93 14.24
C ALA A 412 -17.82 -24.63 13.59
N ASN A 413 -19.12 -24.35 13.66
CA ASN A 413 -19.73 -23.16 13.04
C ASN A 413 -19.72 -21.92 13.94
N LYS A 414 -19.33 -22.05 15.22
CA LYS A 414 -19.27 -20.90 16.14
C LYS A 414 -18.24 -19.89 15.62
N ARG A 415 -18.60 -18.61 15.62
CA ARG A 415 -17.64 -17.52 15.38
C ARG A 415 -16.71 -17.32 16.56
N VAL A 416 -15.42 -17.22 16.26
CA VAL A 416 -14.33 -17.10 17.24
C VAL A 416 -14.13 -15.64 17.68
N GLY A 417 -14.46 -14.68 16.80
CA GLY A 417 -14.28 -13.25 17.01
C GLY A 417 -12.82 -12.82 16.87
N GLU A 418 -12.59 -11.50 16.78
CA GLU A 418 -11.25 -10.92 16.66
C GLU A 418 -10.33 -11.43 17.79
N GLU A 419 -9.17 -12.00 17.43
CA GLU A 419 -8.20 -12.61 18.37
C GLU A 419 -8.81 -13.68 19.31
N GLY A 420 -9.91 -14.32 18.91
CA GLY A 420 -10.59 -15.33 19.72
C GLY A 420 -11.31 -14.82 20.95
N ARG A 421 -11.66 -13.53 21.01
CA ARG A 421 -12.32 -12.90 22.17
C ARG A 421 -13.68 -13.51 22.56
N LEU A 422 -14.31 -14.32 21.70
CA LEU A 422 -15.57 -15.00 22.00
C LEU A 422 -15.40 -16.41 22.58
N LEU A 423 -14.16 -16.84 22.82
CA LEU A 423 -13.80 -18.12 23.42
C LEU A 423 -13.17 -17.92 24.80
N SER A 424 -13.41 -18.87 25.71
CA SER A 424 -12.68 -18.91 26.99
C SER A 424 -11.20 -19.26 26.77
N GLY A 425 -10.33 -18.97 27.76
CA GLY A 425 -8.90 -19.31 27.68
C GLY A 425 -8.66 -20.80 27.33
N GLY A 426 -9.34 -21.71 28.01
CA GLY A 426 -9.25 -23.15 27.74
C GLY A 426 -9.83 -23.59 26.39
N GLN A 427 -10.84 -22.88 25.86
CA GLN A 427 -11.34 -23.12 24.51
C GLN A 427 -10.32 -22.69 23.44
N ARG A 428 -9.65 -21.55 23.64
CA ARG A 428 -8.60 -21.08 22.71
C ARG A 428 -7.41 -22.02 22.66
N GLN A 429 -6.94 -22.49 23.82
CA GLN A 429 -5.84 -23.45 23.89
C GLN A 429 -6.19 -24.79 23.20
N ARG A 430 -7.39 -25.33 23.46
CA ARG A 430 -7.83 -26.57 22.81
C ARG A 430 -8.02 -26.39 21.30
N LEU A 431 -8.50 -25.23 20.86
CA LEU A 431 -8.61 -24.91 19.44
C LEU A 431 -7.23 -24.80 18.76
N ALA A 432 -6.25 -24.21 19.43
CA ALA A 432 -4.86 -24.16 18.98
C ALA A 432 -4.25 -25.56 18.84
N LEU A 433 -4.48 -26.41 19.84
CA LEU A 433 -4.06 -27.80 19.83
C LEU A 433 -4.73 -28.58 18.68
N ALA A 434 -6.04 -28.39 18.47
CA ALA A 434 -6.75 -28.98 17.34
C ALA A 434 -6.12 -28.57 16.00
N ARG A 435 -5.80 -27.28 15.82
CA ARG A 435 -5.12 -26.78 14.60
C ARG A 435 -3.76 -27.46 14.39
N ALA A 436 -2.97 -27.63 15.45
CA ALA A 436 -1.66 -28.27 15.36
C ALA A 436 -1.76 -29.78 15.05
N ILE A 437 -2.79 -30.46 15.59
CA ILE A 437 -3.08 -31.87 15.29
C ILE A 437 -3.57 -32.04 13.86
N ALA A 438 -4.44 -31.14 13.38
CA ALA A 438 -4.99 -31.18 12.02
C ALA A 438 -3.93 -31.01 10.93
N ALA A 439 -2.82 -30.31 11.22
CA ALA A 439 -1.68 -30.19 10.32
C ALA A 439 -0.90 -31.50 10.13
N ASP A 440 -1.12 -32.48 11.02
CA ASP A 440 -0.55 -33.83 11.00
C ASP A 440 0.97 -33.93 10.70
N PRO A 441 1.82 -33.14 11.40
CA PRO A 441 3.27 -33.07 11.14
C PRO A 441 4.00 -34.37 11.52
N GLU A 442 5.21 -34.57 10.98
CA GLU A 442 6.11 -35.65 11.41
C GLU A 442 6.55 -35.45 12.87
N VAL A 443 6.85 -34.20 13.24
CA VAL A 443 7.21 -33.79 14.59
C VAL A 443 6.28 -32.67 15.05
N LEU A 444 5.51 -32.94 16.11
CA LEU A 444 4.66 -31.94 16.75
C LEU A 444 5.30 -31.50 18.07
N ILE A 445 5.49 -30.19 18.25
CA ILE A 445 5.93 -29.60 19.51
C ILE A 445 4.83 -28.70 20.04
N VAL A 446 4.37 -28.92 21.26
CA VAL A 446 3.28 -28.15 21.89
C VAL A 446 3.72 -27.61 23.24
N GLN A 447 3.60 -26.30 23.44
CA GLN A 447 3.94 -25.64 24.70
C GLN A 447 2.72 -25.46 25.57
N ASN A 448 2.72 -26.10 26.74
CA ASN A 448 1.71 -25.94 27.78
C ASN A 448 0.26 -25.95 27.22
N PRO A 449 -0.13 -26.97 26.42
CA PRO A 449 -1.33 -26.92 25.58
C PRO A 449 -2.66 -26.95 26.35
N THR A 450 -2.63 -27.16 27.67
CA THR A 450 -3.84 -27.41 28.46
C THR A 450 -3.88 -26.68 29.81
N THR A 451 -3.09 -25.63 30.03
CA THR A 451 -3.01 -24.98 31.36
C THR A 451 -4.32 -24.32 31.82
N ALA A 452 -5.19 -23.93 30.89
CA ALA A 452 -6.48 -23.30 31.18
C ALA A 452 -7.66 -24.30 31.13
N VAL A 453 -7.38 -25.59 31.32
CA VAL A 453 -8.34 -26.70 31.22
C VAL A 453 -8.36 -27.47 32.55
N ASP A 454 -9.53 -27.98 32.96
CA ASP A 454 -9.67 -28.80 34.17
C ASP A 454 -8.97 -30.15 34.06
N SER A 455 -8.57 -30.74 35.19
CA SER A 455 -7.76 -31.96 35.22
C SER A 455 -8.39 -33.17 34.51
N VAL A 456 -9.72 -33.31 34.51
CA VAL A 456 -10.41 -34.44 33.85
C VAL A 456 -10.34 -34.27 32.34
N THR A 457 -10.62 -33.06 31.85
CA THR A 457 -10.52 -32.75 30.42
C THR A 457 -9.07 -32.82 29.95
N GLN A 458 -8.09 -32.36 30.76
CA GLN A 458 -6.66 -32.52 30.48
C GLN A 458 -6.28 -33.98 30.25
N GLN A 459 -6.69 -34.88 31.13
CA GLN A 459 -6.41 -36.32 31.01
C GLN A 459 -6.98 -36.90 29.71
N ARG A 460 -8.25 -36.58 29.39
CA ARG A 460 -8.89 -37.04 28.15
C ARG A 460 -8.18 -36.54 26.90
N ILE A 461 -7.73 -35.29 26.90
CA ILE A 461 -6.96 -34.71 25.78
C ILE A 461 -5.62 -35.44 25.65
N ALA A 462 -4.88 -35.62 26.74
CA ALA A 462 -3.57 -36.29 26.73
C ALA A 462 -3.68 -37.73 26.19
N GLU A 463 -4.67 -38.50 26.66
CA GLU A 463 -4.94 -39.86 26.18
C GLU A 463 -5.33 -39.89 24.69
N ALA A 464 -6.21 -38.99 24.27
CA ALA A 464 -6.65 -38.91 22.87
C ALA A 464 -5.48 -38.57 21.94
N VAL A 465 -4.64 -37.60 22.31
CA VAL A 465 -3.45 -37.21 21.52
C VAL A 465 -2.43 -38.34 21.48
N ALA A 466 -2.14 -38.98 22.62
CA ALA A 466 -1.20 -40.09 22.69
C ALA A 466 -1.63 -41.27 21.81
N LYS A 467 -2.94 -41.57 21.79
CA LYS A 467 -3.50 -42.62 20.94
C LYS A 467 -3.41 -42.28 19.45
N VAL A 468 -3.78 -41.06 19.08
CA VAL A 468 -3.86 -40.64 17.68
C VAL A 468 -2.47 -40.44 17.06
N ARG A 469 -1.48 -40.03 17.86
CA ARG A 469 -0.11 -39.77 17.40
C ARG A 469 0.90 -40.81 17.87
N ALA A 470 0.46 -42.06 18.11
CA ALA A 470 1.33 -43.13 18.60
C ALA A 470 2.50 -43.48 17.64
N ASP A 471 2.32 -43.24 16.33
CA ASP A 471 3.28 -43.54 15.27
C ASP A 471 4.19 -42.37 14.88
N LYS A 472 3.97 -41.18 15.47
CA LYS A 472 4.69 -39.93 15.19
C LYS A 472 5.24 -39.30 16.46
N LEU A 473 6.25 -38.43 16.33
CA LEU A 473 6.83 -37.78 17.50
C LEU A 473 5.94 -36.60 17.95
N THR A 474 5.63 -36.55 19.25
CA THR A 474 4.94 -35.43 19.88
C THR A 474 5.66 -35.03 21.16
N ILE A 475 6.21 -33.82 21.18
CA ILE A 475 6.93 -33.26 22.32
C ILE A 475 6.03 -32.26 23.02
N VAL A 476 5.78 -32.48 24.30
CA VAL A 476 4.90 -31.64 25.11
C VAL A 476 5.74 -30.96 26.18
N VAL A 477 5.96 -29.65 26.01
CA VAL A 477 6.66 -28.83 27.01
C VAL A 477 5.66 -28.48 28.09
N THR A 478 5.67 -29.22 29.19
CA THR A 478 4.68 -29.03 30.26
C THR A 478 5.10 -29.63 31.59
N GLN A 479 4.51 -29.12 32.67
CA GLN A 479 4.57 -29.71 34.00
C GLN A 479 3.26 -30.44 34.39
N ALA A 480 2.28 -30.49 33.50
CA ALA A 480 0.97 -31.06 33.79
C ALA A 480 1.04 -32.60 33.98
N PRO A 481 0.56 -33.16 35.11
CA PRO A 481 0.63 -34.60 35.40
C PRO A 481 -0.05 -35.49 34.35
N ALA A 482 -1.15 -35.01 33.75
CA ALA A 482 -1.90 -35.73 32.73
C ALA A 482 -1.05 -36.13 31.51
N TRP A 483 -0.14 -35.24 31.07
CA TRP A 483 0.73 -35.49 29.94
C TRP A 483 1.89 -36.44 30.29
N ARG A 484 2.40 -36.35 31.53
CA ARG A 484 3.42 -37.31 32.02
C ARG A 484 2.86 -38.72 32.13
N ALA A 485 1.59 -38.86 32.52
CA ALA A 485 0.94 -40.16 32.67
C ALA A 485 0.81 -40.95 31.34
N VAL A 486 0.79 -40.26 30.20
CA VAL A 486 0.69 -40.88 28.86
C VAL A 486 2.01 -40.86 28.09
N ALA A 487 3.06 -40.27 28.66
CA ALA A 487 4.35 -40.13 28.01
C ALA A 487 5.06 -41.48 27.92
N VAL A 488 5.62 -41.77 26.73
CA VAL A 488 6.47 -42.95 26.50
C VAL A 488 7.89 -42.72 27.03
N ALA A 489 8.28 -41.44 27.17
CA ALA A 489 9.53 -41.02 27.79
C ALA A 489 9.34 -39.68 28.51
N ASP A 490 9.92 -39.54 29.70
CA ASP A 490 10.05 -38.26 30.41
C ASP A 490 11.51 -37.79 30.33
N SER A 491 11.74 -36.62 29.75
CA SER A 491 13.10 -36.10 29.51
C SER A 491 13.68 -35.33 30.68
N ALA A 492 12.89 -35.08 31.73
CA ALA A 492 13.37 -34.49 32.98
C ALA A 492 14.51 -35.32 33.62
N GLU A 493 14.56 -36.63 33.37
CA GLU A 493 15.64 -37.52 33.84
C GLU A 493 16.83 -37.65 32.88
N ARG A 494 16.71 -37.21 31.61
CA ARG A 494 17.77 -37.41 30.58
C ARG A 494 18.66 -36.20 30.33
N LEU A 495 18.14 -34.98 30.47
CA LEU A 495 18.94 -33.76 30.24
C LEU A 495 19.93 -33.46 31.40
N GLU A 496 19.69 -33.98 32.60
CA GLU A 496 20.66 -33.92 33.70
C GLU A 496 21.81 -34.93 33.54
N ALA A 497 21.59 -36.04 32.82
CA ALA A 497 22.58 -37.11 32.66
C ALA A 497 23.67 -36.80 31.60
N ASP A 498 23.46 -35.83 30.70
CA ASP A 498 24.45 -35.39 29.71
C ASP A 498 25.28 -34.17 30.17
N ASN A 499 24.97 -33.61 31.35
CA ASN A 499 25.68 -32.49 31.97
C ASN A 499 26.46 -32.87 33.25
N ALA A 500 26.60 -34.17 33.54
CA ALA A 500 27.46 -34.74 34.57
C ALA A 500 28.55 -35.59 33.92
#